data_AF-L7MSQ2-F1
#
_entry.id   AF-L7MSQ2-F1
#
_cell.length_a   1.000
_cell.length_b   1.000
_cell.length_c   1.000
_cell.angle_alpha   90.00
_cell.angle_beta   90.00
_cell.angle_gamma   90.00
#
_symmetry.space_group_name_H-M   'P 1'
#
loop_
_entity.id
_entity.type
_entity.pdbx_description
1 polymer ?
#
loop_
_entity_poly.entity_id
_entity_poly.type
_entity_poly.pdbx_seq_one_letter_code
_entity_poly.pdbx_strand_id
1 'polypeptide(L)'
;GVKRKRGRKRRLPEGIYIQPSEAETFTRLIKQMNEDGRQTDATVKVDFLKKCKEAGLLDDFFEEILDKLHLIQERLMDETTSESEYKEIGTSLLDCRLFEDAFMSFQTEIENKIHQSEERRQQLKEEIELLQDLKQSLSSLQENRSSSTSLSSLSP
;
A
#
# COMPACT_ATOMS: atom_id res chain seq x y z
N GLY A 1 0.99 -0.74 -65.46
CA GLY A 1 0.36 -0.07 -64.31
C GLY A 1 -0.90 -0.81 -63.88
N VAL A 2 -1.32 -0.51 -62.65
CA VAL A 2 -2.67 -0.69 -62.04
C VAL A 2 -2.88 -1.85 -61.03
N LYS A 3 -2.72 -1.44 -59.77
CA LYS A 3 -3.56 -1.60 -58.55
C LYS A 3 -3.81 -2.99 -57.92
N ARG A 4 -3.13 -3.18 -56.78
CA ARG A 4 -3.44 -4.14 -55.70
C ARG A 4 -4.65 -3.65 -54.88
N LYS A 5 -5.62 -4.53 -54.64
CA LYS A 5 -6.81 -4.29 -53.79
C LYS A 5 -6.46 -4.54 -52.32
N ARG A 6 -6.73 -3.55 -51.47
CA ARG A 6 -6.44 -3.51 -50.02
C ARG A 6 -7.39 -4.44 -49.25
N GLY A 7 -6.84 -5.47 -48.60
CA GLY A 7 -7.52 -6.20 -47.53
C GLY A 7 -7.43 -5.42 -46.21
N ARG A 8 -8.55 -4.87 -45.76
CA ARG A 8 -8.66 -4.15 -44.47
C ARG A 8 -8.78 -5.18 -43.33
N LYS A 9 -7.66 -5.60 -42.74
CA LYS A 9 -7.68 -6.32 -41.45
C LYS A 9 -8.12 -5.32 -40.37
N ARG A 10 -9.14 -5.73 -39.60
CA ARG A 10 -9.71 -5.02 -38.47
C ARG A 10 -8.60 -4.73 -37.46
N ARG A 11 -8.46 -3.48 -37.04
CA ARG A 11 -7.68 -3.12 -35.84
C ARG A 11 -8.66 -3.12 -34.67
N LEU A 12 -8.48 -4.07 -33.76
CA LEU A 12 -8.67 -3.82 -32.34
C LEU A 12 -7.27 -3.60 -31.77
N PRO A 13 -7.10 -2.60 -30.91
CA PRO A 13 -6.46 -2.91 -29.64
C PRO A 13 -7.37 -2.43 -28.52
N GLU A 14 -8.13 -3.37 -27.97
CA GLU A 14 -8.54 -3.32 -26.57
C GLU A 14 -7.27 -3.09 -25.74
N GLY A 15 -7.30 -2.11 -24.85
CA GLY A 15 -6.20 -1.79 -23.96
C GLY A 15 -5.84 -3.02 -23.13
N ILE A 16 -4.76 -3.68 -23.49
CA ILE A 16 -4.09 -4.61 -22.60
C ILE A 16 -3.32 -3.71 -21.64
N TYR A 17 -3.90 -3.48 -20.46
CA TYR A 17 -3.10 -3.12 -19.30
C TYR A 17 -2.19 -4.34 -19.04
N ILE A 18 -1.03 -4.34 -19.68
CA ILE A 18 0.02 -5.30 -19.42
C ILE A 18 0.50 -4.93 -18.01
N GLN A 19 0.00 -5.64 -17.01
CA GLN A 19 0.68 -5.79 -15.73
C GLN A 19 2.14 -6.11 -16.06
N PRO A 20 3.11 -5.24 -15.71
CA PRO A 20 4.50 -5.50 -16.00
C PRO A 20 4.87 -6.83 -15.34
N SER A 21 5.56 -7.69 -16.08
CA SER A 21 6.07 -8.94 -15.52
C SER A 21 6.96 -8.64 -14.31
N GLU A 22 6.99 -9.50 -13.30
CA GLU A 22 7.91 -9.38 -12.15
C GLU A 22 9.37 -9.21 -12.58
N ALA A 23 9.74 -9.77 -13.73
CA ALA A 23 11.06 -9.59 -14.34
C ALA A 23 11.27 -8.16 -14.90
N GLU A 24 10.22 -7.52 -15.41
CA GLU A 24 10.26 -6.16 -15.95
C GLU A 24 10.29 -5.11 -14.83
N THR A 25 9.55 -5.31 -13.73
CA THR A 25 9.67 -4.50 -12.51
C THR A 25 11.05 -4.66 -11.89
N PHE A 26 11.56 -5.89 -11.75
CA PHE A 26 12.92 -6.12 -11.25
C PHE A 26 13.98 -5.45 -12.13
N THR A 27 13.87 -5.56 -13.46
CA THR A 27 14.81 -4.91 -14.39
C THR A 27 14.72 -3.38 -14.31
N ARG A 28 13.53 -2.82 -14.10
CA ARG A 28 13.33 -1.37 -13.89
C ARG A 28 13.95 -0.90 -12.58
N LEU A 29 13.77 -1.66 -11.51
CA LEU A 29 14.33 -1.42 -10.18
C LEU A 29 15.87 -1.38 -10.25
N ILE A 30 16.50 -2.38 -10.88
CA ILE A 30 17.94 -2.39 -11.13
C ILE A 30 18.41 -1.19 -11.97
N LYS A 31 17.62 -0.75 -12.97
CA LYS A 31 17.97 0.39 -13.82
C LYS A 31 17.94 1.73 -13.07
N GLN A 32 16.99 1.93 -12.17
CA GLN A 32 16.89 3.14 -11.33
C GLN A 32 17.98 3.21 -10.25
N MET A 33 18.54 2.06 -9.84
CA MET A 33 19.64 2.00 -8.86
C MET A 33 21.00 2.45 -9.42
N ASN A 34 21.17 2.59 -10.74
CA ASN A 34 22.47 2.79 -11.40
C ASN A 34 22.86 4.25 -11.68
N GLU A 35 22.14 5.24 -11.14
CA GLU A 35 22.38 6.65 -11.49
C GLU A 35 23.56 7.33 -10.77
N ASP A 36 24.22 6.72 -9.77
CA ASP A 36 25.26 7.46 -9.00
C ASP A 36 26.44 6.63 -8.43
N GLY A 37 26.88 5.58 -9.14
CA GLY A 37 27.97 4.70 -8.66
C GLY A 37 29.31 4.90 -9.37
N ARG A 38 30.40 5.16 -8.63
CA ARG A 38 31.79 5.03 -9.13
C ARG A 38 31.95 3.67 -9.83
N GLN A 39 32.20 3.69 -11.13
CA GLN A 39 32.37 2.52 -12.03
C GLN A 39 33.23 1.37 -11.47
N THR A 40 34.21 1.68 -10.62
CA THR A 40 35.12 0.70 -10.01
C THR A 40 34.41 -0.23 -9.02
N ASP A 41 33.45 0.27 -8.24
CA ASP A 41 32.73 -0.50 -7.22
C ASP A 41 31.71 -1.48 -7.85
N ALA A 42 31.05 -1.06 -8.93
CA ALA A 42 30.13 -1.91 -9.69
C ALA A 42 30.84 -3.12 -10.31
N THR A 43 32.08 -2.94 -10.80
CA THR A 43 32.85 -4.03 -11.41
C THR A 43 33.20 -5.12 -10.39
N VAL A 44 33.67 -4.73 -9.19
CA VAL A 44 33.99 -5.68 -8.11
C VAL A 44 32.74 -6.44 -7.64
N LYS A 45 31.60 -5.75 -7.51
CA LYS A 45 30.31 -6.37 -7.13
C LYS A 45 29.83 -7.39 -8.18
N VAL A 46 29.94 -7.06 -9.46
CA VAL A 46 29.59 -7.98 -10.55
C VAL A 46 30.48 -9.21 -10.56
N ASP A 47 31.79 -9.02 -10.38
CA ASP A 47 32.75 -10.13 -10.35
C ASP A 47 32.53 -11.04 -9.14
N PHE A 48 32.20 -10.47 -7.97
CA PHE A 48 31.81 -11.24 -6.78
C PHE A 48 30.61 -12.14 -7.07
N LEU A 49 29.50 -11.57 -7.58
CA LEU A 49 28.28 -12.34 -7.86
C LEU A 49 28.49 -13.44 -8.91
N LYS A 50 29.28 -13.16 -9.95
CA LYS A 50 29.66 -14.18 -10.95
C LYS A 50 30.44 -15.32 -10.32
N LYS A 51 31.43 -15.01 -9.48
CA LYS A 51 32.23 -16.03 -8.78
C LYS A 51 31.38 -16.84 -7.80
N CYS A 52 30.48 -16.21 -7.05
CA CYS A 52 29.52 -16.92 -6.19
C CYS A 52 28.62 -17.86 -6.99
N LYS A 53 28.16 -17.43 -8.17
CA LYS A 53 27.39 -18.27 -9.09
C LYS A 53 28.18 -19.48 -9.58
N GLU A 54 29.41 -19.26 -10.03
CA GLU A 54 30.29 -20.34 -10.50
C GLU A 54 30.63 -21.34 -9.40
N ALA A 55 30.78 -20.85 -8.16
CA ALA A 55 31.04 -21.67 -6.99
C ALA A 55 29.79 -22.38 -6.42
N GLY A 56 28.59 -22.09 -6.93
CA GLY A 56 27.34 -22.64 -6.38
C GLY A 56 26.95 -22.08 -5.01
N LEU A 57 27.48 -20.93 -4.60
CA LEU A 57 27.28 -20.32 -3.29
C LEU A 57 26.15 -19.28 -3.24
N LEU A 58 25.41 -19.12 -4.33
CA LEU A 58 24.32 -18.13 -4.37
C LEU A 58 23.20 -18.50 -3.41
N ASP A 59 22.84 -19.78 -3.34
CA ASP A 59 21.76 -20.25 -2.47
C ASP A 59 22.11 -19.99 -1.01
N ASP A 60 23.28 -20.47 -0.55
CA ASP A 60 23.79 -20.19 0.81
C ASP A 60 23.86 -18.68 1.11
N PHE A 61 24.27 -17.86 0.13
CA PHE A 61 24.36 -16.42 0.31
C PHE A 61 22.98 -15.76 0.48
N PHE A 62 21.97 -16.19 -0.29
CA PHE A 62 20.61 -15.68 -0.13
C PHE A 62 19.95 -16.20 1.13
N GLU A 63 20.19 -17.46 1.52
CA GLU A 63 19.73 -18.00 2.80
C GLU A 63 20.28 -17.19 3.98
N GLU A 64 21.58 -16.88 3.99
CA GLU A 64 22.17 -16.01 5.03
C GLU A 64 21.52 -14.61 5.07
N ILE A 65 21.17 -14.03 3.92
CA ILE A 65 20.44 -12.75 3.87
C ILE A 65 19.03 -12.89 4.45
N LEU A 66 18.32 -13.97 4.10
CA LEU A 66 16.97 -14.24 4.61
C LEU A 66 16.98 -14.48 6.12
N ASP A 67 17.96 -15.22 6.63
CA ASP A 67 18.13 -15.46 8.07
C ASP A 67 18.37 -14.17 8.83
N LYS A 68 19.21 -13.27 8.31
CA LYS A 68 19.39 -11.92 8.90
C LYS A 68 18.10 -11.10 8.86
N LEU A 69 17.34 -11.19 7.77
CA LEU A 69 16.06 -10.49 7.66
C LEU A 69 15.03 -11.02 8.67
N HIS A 70 14.99 -12.34 8.88
CA HIS A 70 14.14 -12.95 9.90
C HIS A 70 14.55 -12.52 11.32
N LEU A 71 15.85 -12.43 11.62
CA LEU A 71 16.32 -11.92 12.91
C LEU A 71 15.93 -10.46 13.14
N ILE A 72 16.04 -9.62 12.11
CA ILE A 72 15.56 -8.24 12.16
C ILE A 72 14.06 -8.20 12.46
N GLN A 73 13.27 -9.04 11.77
CA GLN A 73 11.83 -9.13 11.99
C GLN A 73 11.49 -9.55 13.43
N GLU A 74 12.16 -10.58 13.96
CA GLU A 74 11.98 -11.04 15.35
C GLU A 74 12.21 -9.90 16.34
N ARG A 75 13.32 -9.17 16.18
CA ARG A 75 13.61 -7.98 17.01
C ARG A 75 12.53 -6.91 16.86
N LEU A 76 12.08 -6.60 15.65
CA LEU A 76 11.04 -5.58 15.45
C LEU A 76 9.70 -5.95 16.10
N MET A 77 9.40 -7.25 16.27
CA MET A 77 8.19 -7.73 16.94
C MET A 77 8.33 -7.84 18.47
N ASP A 78 9.55 -7.81 19.01
CA ASP A 78 9.79 -7.84 20.46
C ASP A 78 9.37 -6.51 21.09
N GLU A 79 8.49 -6.58 22.10
CA GLU A 79 7.98 -5.41 22.84
C GLU A 79 9.07 -4.69 23.64
N THR A 80 10.23 -5.32 23.86
CA THR A 80 11.36 -4.78 24.63
C THR A 80 12.39 -4.06 23.78
N THR A 81 12.23 -4.05 22.46
CA THR A 81 13.18 -3.44 21.53
C THR A 81 13.37 -1.96 21.79
N SER A 82 14.64 -1.56 21.94
CA SER A 82 15.04 -0.20 22.25
C SER A 82 15.02 0.70 21.02
N GLU A 83 14.87 2.02 21.23
CA GLU A 83 14.98 3.04 20.18
C GLU A 83 16.31 2.95 19.41
N SER A 84 17.41 2.62 20.10
CA SER A 84 18.72 2.42 19.46
C SER A 84 18.73 1.23 18.51
N GLU A 85 18.05 0.13 18.87
CA GLU A 85 17.93 -1.05 18.02
C GLU A 85 17.06 -0.77 16.80
N TYR A 86 15.94 -0.05 16.98
CA TYR A 86 15.14 0.44 15.85
C TYR A 86 15.95 1.30 14.90
N LYS A 87 16.79 2.20 15.41
CA LYS A 87 17.67 3.03 14.59
C LYS A 87 18.70 2.21 13.82
N GLU A 88 19.37 1.27 14.48
CA GLU A 88 20.36 0.39 13.85
C GLU A 88 19.74 -0.47 12.75
N ILE A 89 18.56 -1.05 13.03
CA ILE A 89 17.78 -1.81 12.07
C ILE A 89 17.36 -0.92 10.90
N GLY A 90 16.86 0.28 11.18
CA GLY A 90 16.44 1.26 10.18
C GLY A 90 17.58 1.61 9.23
N THR A 91 18.77 1.96 9.75
CA THR A 91 19.94 2.26 8.90
C THR A 91 20.40 1.03 8.12
N SER A 92 20.45 -0.15 8.75
CA SER A 92 20.99 -1.36 8.09
C SER A 92 20.07 -1.88 6.99
N LEU A 93 18.75 -1.85 7.21
CA LEU A 93 17.76 -2.38 6.29
C LEU A 93 17.38 -1.34 5.22
N LEU A 94 17.13 -0.09 5.63
CA LEU A 94 16.44 0.89 4.79
C LEU A 94 17.40 1.78 3.98
N ASP A 95 18.70 1.80 4.30
CA ASP A 95 19.71 2.45 3.44
C ASP A 95 19.96 1.67 2.14
N CYS A 96 19.38 0.47 2.03
CA CYS A 96 19.40 -0.32 0.81
C CYS A 96 18.36 0.21 -0.20
N ARG A 97 18.82 0.70 -1.36
CA ARG A 97 17.96 1.13 -2.49
C ARG A 97 16.99 0.04 -2.99
N LEU A 98 17.19 -1.23 -2.62
CA LEU A 98 16.25 -2.32 -2.92
C LEU A 98 14.88 -2.12 -2.24
N PHE A 99 14.84 -1.46 -1.08
CA PHE A 99 13.58 -1.25 -0.36
C PHE A 99 12.75 -0.08 -0.92
N GLU A 100 13.29 0.74 -1.83
CA GLU A 100 12.63 1.93 -2.38
C GLU A 100 11.27 1.62 -3.04
N ASP A 101 11.20 0.59 -3.88
CA ASP A 101 9.94 0.19 -4.53
C ASP A 101 8.94 -0.42 -3.53
N ALA A 102 9.45 -1.19 -2.57
CA ALA A 102 8.62 -1.69 -1.47
C ALA A 102 8.05 -0.51 -0.67
N PHE A 103 8.85 0.51 -0.39
CA PHE A 103 8.41 1.73 0.28
C PHE A 103 7.33 2.46 -0.49
N MET A 104 7.50 2.64 -1.80
CA MET A 104 6.50 3.31 -2.63
C MET A 104 5.17 2.52 -2.65
N SER A 105 5.24 1.19 -2.70
CA SER A 105 4.06 0.32 -2.57
C SER A 105 3.40 0.47 -1.20
N PHE A 106 4.19 0.45 -0.12
CA PHE A 106 3.69 0.62 1.24
C PHE A 106 3.07 2.00 1.46
N GLN A 107 3.68 3.06 0.93
CA GLN A 107 3.14 4.41 0.99
C GLN A 107 1.76 4.48 0.33
N THR A 108 1.62 3.87 -0.86
CA THR A 108 0.35 3.79 -1.57
C THR A 108 -0.72 3.05 -0.74
N GLU A 109 -0.35 1.94 -0.11
CA GLU A 109 -1.27 1.17 0.76
C GLU A 109 -1.69 1.97 1.99
N ILE A 110 -0.76 2.72 2.62
CA ILE A 110 -1.07 3.61 3.75
C ILE A 110 -2.04 4.71 3.33
N GLU A 111 -1.78 5.39 2.21
CA GLU A 111 -2.65 6.44 1.68
C GLU A 111 -4.06 5.91 1.41
N ASN A 112 -4.17 4.71 0.84
CA ASN A 112 -5.45 4.05 0.61
C ASN A 112 -6.19 3.72 1.92
N LYS A 113 -5.48 3.19 2.93
CA LYS A 113 -6.07 2.90 4.25
C LYS A 113 -6.54 4.17 4.97
N ILE A 114 -5.79 5.27 4.85
CA ILE A 114 -6.18 6.58 5.37
C ILE A 114 -7.47 7.02 4.70
N HIS A 115 -7.50 7.02 3.36
CA HIS A 115 -8.68 7.43 2.59
C HIS A 115 -9.93 6.62 2.97
N GLN A 116 -9.82 5.29 3.01
CA GLN A 116 -10.90 4.41 3.42
C GLN A 116 -11.40 4.70 4.85
N SER A 117 -10.47 5.00 5.77
CA SER A 117 -10.81 5.33 7.14
C SER A 117 -11.53 6.68 7.25
N GLU A 118 -11.13 7.66 6.44
CA GLU A 118 -11.80 8.96 6.34
C GLU A 118 -13.22 8.84 5.77
N GLU A 119 -13.41 8.04 4.72
CA GLU A 119 -14.73 7.78 4.14
C GLU A 119 -15.66 7.14 5.19
N ARG A 120 -15.19 6.10 5.88
CA ARG A 120 -15.95 5.46 6.97
C ARG A 120 -16.29 6.46 8.08
N ARG A 121 -15.34 7.32 8.46
CA ARG A 121 -15.55 8.36 9.47
C ARG A 121 -16.66 9.34 9.02
N GLN A 122 -16.73 9.68 7.74
CA GLN A 122 -17.75 10.56 7.20
C GLN A 122 -19.14 9.92 7.20
N GLN A 123 -19.25 8.65 6.78
CA GLN A 123 -20.50 7.89 6.82
C GLN A 123 -21.07 7.81 8.24
N LEU A 124 -20.22 7.49 9.23
CA LEU A 124 -20.64 7.44 10.64
C LEU A 124 -21.13 8.80 11.15
N LYS A 125 -20.55 9.90 10.67
CA LYS A 125 -20.98 11.24 11.04
C LYS A 125 -22.40 11.53 10.53
N GLU A 126 -22.70 11.17 9.28
CA GLU A 126 -24.02 11.33 8.68
C GLU A 126 -25.08 10.47 9.39
N GLU A 127 -24.73 9.22 9.74
CA GLU A 127 -25.62 8.34 10.50
C GLU A 127 -25.95 8.94 11.88
N ILE A 128 -24.95 9.50 12.58
CA ILE A 128 -25.17 10.17 13.87
C ILE A 128 -26.11 11.37 13.71
N GLU A 129 -25.96 12.19 12.67
CA GLU A 129 -26.84 13.34 12.41
C GLU A 129 -28.28 12.89 12.17
N LEU A 130 -28.50 11.87 11.33
CA LEU A 130 -29.83 11.29 11.10
C LEU A 130 -30.48 10.75 12.38
N LEU A 131 -29.70 10.07 13.23
CA LEU A 131 -30.19 9.56 14.50
C LEU A 131 -30.55 10.69 15.48
N GLN A 132 -29.81 11.81 15.46
CA GLN A 132 -30.14 13.00 16.26
C GLN A 132 -31.42 13.67 15.77
N ASP A 133 -31.60 13.80 14.46
CA ASP A 133 -32.82 14.35 13.86
C ASP A 133 -34.05 13.50 14.19
N LEU A 134 -33.93 12.18 14.07
CA LEU A 134 -35.00 11.25 14.39
C LEU A 134 -35.38 11.34 15.88
N LYS A 135 -34.39 11.42 16.77
CA LYS A 135 -34.62 11.62 18.20
C LYS A 135 -35.40 12.91 18.45
N GLN A 136 -35.02 14.01 17.81
CA GLN A 136 -35.71 15.29 17.96
C GLN A 136 -37.16 15.23 17.44
N SER A 137 -37.37 14.59 16.29
CA SER A 137 -38.70 14.36 15.71
C SER A 137 -39.61 13.57 16.65
N LEU A 138 -39.09 12.51 17.27
CA LEU A 138 -39.82 11.70 18.25
C LEU A 138 -40.21 12.52 19.48
N SER A 139 -39.29 13.35 20.00
CA SER A 139 -39.56 14.25 21.13
C SER A 139 -40.70 15.23 20.80
N SER A 140 -40.69 15.85 19.61
CA SER A 140 -41.77 16.75 19.18
C SER A 140 -43.11 16.04 19.01
N LEU A 141 -43.13 14.79 18.54
CA LEU A 141 -44.35 14.01 18.43
C LEU A 141 -44.96 13.69 19.81
N GLN A 142 -44.12 13.43 20.81
CA GLN A 142 -44.55 13.14 22.17
C GLN A 142 -45.17 14.37 22.85
N GLU A 143 -44.56 15.56 22.71
CA GLU A 143 -45.09 16.82 23.28
C GLU A 143 -46.47 17.19 22.72
N ASN A 144 -46.70 16.94 21.42
CA ASN A 144 -48.00 17.18 20.80
C ASN A 144 -49.12 16.23 21.30
N ARG A 145 -48.78 15.00 21.72
CA ARG A 145 -49.75 14.08 22.34
C ARG A 145 -50.12 14.48 23.76
N SER A 146 -49.14 14.92 24.56
CA SER A 146 -49.42 15.37 25.93
C SER A 146 -50.31 16.62 25.96
N SER A 147 -50.23 17.46 24.92
CA SER A 147 -51.04 18.66 24.77
C SER A 147 -52.51 18.37 24.41
N SER A 148 -52.80 17.28 23.70
CA SER A 148 -54.19 16.93 23.31
C SER A 148 -54.97 16.18 24.41
N THR A 149 -54.30 15.53 25.36
CA THR A 149 -54.95 14.91 26.52
C THR A 149 -55.39 15.90 27.61
N SER A 150 -54.90 17.15 27.59
CA SER A 150 -55.24 18.16 28.60
C SER A 150 -56.53 18.96 28.30
N LEU A 151 -57.23 18.67 27.21
CA LEU A 151 -58.49 19.35 26.83
C LEU A 151 -59.77 18.55 27.15
N SER A 152 -59.68 17.38 27.81
CA SER A 152 -60.86 16.55 28.16
C SER A 152 -61.23 16.54 29.64
N SER A 153 -60.68 17.43 30.47
CA SER A 153 -61.06 17.56 31.89
C SER A 153 -61.64 18.94 32.23
N LEU A 154 -62.57 19.44 31.41
CA LEU A 154 -63.44 20.56 31.78
C LEU A 154 -64.79 20.39 31.08
N SER A 155 -65.73 19.70 31.72
CA SER A 155 -67.15 20.03 31.64
C SER A 155 -67.88 19.49 32.88
N PRO A 156 -68.69 20.32 33.57
CA PRO A 156 -69.46 19.98 34.78
C PRO A 156 -70.70 19.12 34.49
#